data_AF-A0A944VX77-F1
#
_entry.id   AF-A0A944VX77-F1
#
_cell.length_a   1.000
_cell.length_b   1.000
_cell.length_c   1.000
_cell.angle_alpha   90.00
_cell.angle_beta   90.00
_cell.angle_gamma   90.00
#
_symmetry.space_group_name_H-M   'P 1'
#
loop_
_entity.id
_entity.type
_entity.pdbx_description
1 polymer ?
#
loop_
_entity_poly.entity_id
_entity_poly.type
_entity_poly.pdbx_seq_one_letter_code
_entity_poly.pdbx_strand_id
1 'polypeptide(L)'
;MQTAKKDPDRRIDDRIELPLQITLYDQSGKAINISATGVYFEVITDDIEAFAIGATIPIRIAADTSTPGNGEGKIKLNGNGIVIRSEIKNVTSHGVEIGVAVQFAEHLNISDVSI
;
A
#
# COMPACT_ATOMS: atom_id res chain seq x y z
N MET A 1 -2.22 34.10 -25.00
CA MET A 1 -1.57 32.82 -24.66
C MET A 1 -1.53 32.72 -23.15
N GLN A 2 -2.38 31.89 -22.55
CA GLN A 2 -2.46 31.71 -21.10
C GLN A 2 -1.49 30.59 -20.74
N THR A 3 -0.41 30.92 -20.04
CA THR A 3 0.56 29.95 -19.53
C THR A 3 -0.08 29.17 -18.40
N ALA A 4 -0.43 27.90 -18.65
CA ALA A 4 -0.75 26.97 -17.59
C ALA A 4 0.51 26.78 -16.73
N LYS A 5 0.57 27.45 -15.57
CA LYS A 5 1.53 27.10 -14.52
C LYS A 5 1.26 25.64 -14.14
N LYS A 6 2.17 24.75 -14.50
CA LYS A 6 2.13 23.34 -14.12
C LYS A 6 2.41 23.27 -12.61
N ASP A 7 1.41 22.79 -11.87
CA ASP A 7 1.32 22.52 -10.43
C ASP A 7 2.64 22.37 -9.65
N PRO A 8 2.85 23.11 -8.54
CA PRO A 8 3.83 22.72 -7.53
C PRO A 8 3.24 21.52 -6.77
N ASP A 9 3.80 20.33 -7.01
CA ASP A 9 3.54 19.06 -6.33
C ASP A 9 2.08 18.79 -5.87
N ARG A 10 1.31 18.05 -6.69
CA ARG A 10 -0.07 17.68 -6.38
C ARG A 10 -0.22 16.73 -5.18
N ARG A 11 0.89 16.27 -4.60
CA ARG A 11 0.88 15.26 -3.55
C ARG A 11 0.94 15.95 -2.19
N ILE A 12 0.02 15.56 -1.32
CA ILE A 12 -0.03 16.06 0.06
C ILE A 12 1.11 15.44 0.89
N ASP A 13 1.51 14.21 0.57
CA ASP A 13 2.50 13.45 1.32
C ASP A 13 3.66 12.98 0.44
N ASP A 14 4.86 13.06 1.02
CA ASP A 14 6.05 12.41 0.49
C ASP A 14 5.89 10.88 0.52
N ARG A 15 6.46 10.23 -0.49
CA ARG A 15 6.45 8.76 -0.60
C ARG A 15 7.86 8.23 -0.42
N ILE A 16 7.97 7.18 0.39
CA ILE A 16 9.21 6.45 0.58
C ILE A 16 9.11 5.16 -0.25
N GLU A 17 10.12 4.92 -1.09
CA GLU A 17 10.32 3.64 -1.77
C GLU A 17 10.85 2.62 -0.75
N LEU A 18 9.92 2.06 0.02
CA LEU A 18 10.22 1.06 1.04
C LEU A 18 9.48 -0.23 0.69
N PRO A 19 10.20 -1.28 0.24
CA PRO A 19 9.59 -2.57 -0.02
C PRO A 19 9.17 -3.21 1.29
N LEU A 20 7.86 -3.23 1.55
CA LEU A 20 7.24 -3.84 2.72
C LEU A 20 6.34 -4.99 2.28
N GLN A 21 6.22 -6.00 3.14
CA GLN A 21 5.19 -7.01 2.94
C GLN A 21 3.83 -6.43 3.30
N ILE A 22 2.87 -6.57 2.38
CA ILE A 22 1.48 -6.23 2.63
C ILE A 22 0.65 -7.51 2.57
N THR A 23 -0.30 -7.65 3.48
CA THR A 23 -1.33 -8.68 3.41
C THR A 23 -2.68 -8.02 3.27
N LEU A 24 -3.48 -8.51 2.32
CA LEU A 24 -4.77 -7.97 1.93
C LEU A 24 -5.74 -9.13 1.85
N TYR A 25 -6.84 -9.06 2.57
CA TYR A 25 -7.70 -10.23 2.79
C TYR A 25 -6.84 -11.41 3.31
N ASP A 26 -6.56 -12.39 2.45
CA ASP A 26 -5.67 -13.54 2.70
C ASP A 26 -4.55 -13.68 1.64
N GLN A 27 -4.33 -12.65 0.82
CA GLN A 27 -3.29 -12.61 -0.21
C GLN A 27 -2.08 -11.78 0.26
N SER A 28 -0.88 -12.21 -0.15
CA SER A 28 0.35 -11.44 0.08
C SER A 28 0.67 -10.58 -1.14
N GLY A 29 0.85 -9.29 -0.92
CA GLY A 29 1.37 -8.33 -1.89
C GLY A 29 2.69 -7.72 -1.44
N LYS A 30 3.29 -6.92 -2.32
CA LYS A 30 4.54 -6.21 -2.06
C LYS A 30 4.33 -4.71 -2.23
N ALA A 31 4.59 -3.94 -1.18
CA ALA A 31 4.63 -2.49 -1.28
C ALA A 31 5.77 -2.07 -2.20
N ILE A 32 5.50 -1.12 -3.08
CA ILE A 32 6.51 -0.46 -3.91
C ILE A 32 6.84 0.92 -3.34
N ASN A 33 5.81 1.64 -2.87
CA ASN A 33 5.99 2.87 -2.12
C ASN A 33 4.87 3.08 -1.11
N ILE A 34 5.19 3.78 -0.02
CA ILE A 34 4.29 4.09 1.09
C ILE A 34 4.41 5.56 1.49
N SER A 35 3.32 6.12 1.98
CA SER A 35 3.20 7.46 2.57
C SER A 35 2.33 7.39 3.82
N ALA A 36 2.21 8.49 4.56
CA ALA A 36 1.35 8.55 5.74
C ALA A 36 -0.13 8.29 5.43
N THR A 37 -0.59 8.60 4.20
CA THR A 37 -2.00 8.54 3.81
C THR A 37 -2.32 7.46 2.79
N GLY A 38 -1.33 6.68 2.33
CA GLY A 38 -1.59 5.66 1.34
C GLY A 38 -0.37 4.85 0.93
N VAL A 39 -0.65 3.81 0.16
CA VAL A 39 0.34 2.82 -0.28
C VAL A 39 0.06 2.40 -1.72
N TYR A 40 1.12 2.13 -2.46
CA TYR A 40 1.05 1.49 -3.77
C TYR A 40 1.79 0.16 -3.69
N PHE A 41 1.13 -0.92 -4.11
CA PHE A 41 1.63 -2.28 -4.03
C PHE A 41 1.27 -3.10 -5.26
N GLU A 42 1.94 -4.23 -5.41
CA GLU A 42 1.67 -5.23 -6.43
C GLU A 42 1.20 -6.52 -5.77
N VAL A 43 0.19 -7.16 -6.36
CA VAL A 43 -0.41 -8.43 -5.89
C VAL A 43 -0.79 -9.29 -7.08
N ILE A 44 -0.70 -10.61 -6.91
CA ILE A 44 -1.21 -11.60 -7.87
C ILE A 44 -2.55 -12.11 -7.34
N THR A 45 -3.61 -11.96 -8.14
CA THR A 45 -4.98 -12.33 -7.76
C THR A 45 -5.74 -12.91 -8.95
N ASP A 46 -6.70 -13.80 -8.66
CA ASP A 46 -7.73 -14.24 -9.61
C ASP A 46 -9.03 -13.40 -9.50
N ASP A 47 -9.15 -12.62 -8.42
CA ASP A 47 -10.27 -11.70 -8.18
C ASP A 47 -9.80 -10.25 -8.36
N ILE A 48 -9.91 -9.75 -9.59
CA ILE A 48 -9.55 -8.37 -9.95
C ILE A 48 -10.61 -7.38 -9.41
N GLU A 49 -11.87 -7.81 -9.32
CA GLU A 49 -12.99 -6.99 -8.89
C GLU A 49 -12.88 -6.59 -7.41
N ALA A 50 -12.25 -7.42 -6.58
CA ALA A 50 -11.86 -7.06 -5.21
C ALA A 50 -10.98 -5.79 -5.14
N PHE A 51 -10.30 -5.44 -6.25
CA PHE A 51 -9.43 -4.27 -6.37
C PHE A 51 -10.00 -3.22 -7.34
N ALA A 52 -11.32 -3.19 -7.55
CA ALA A 52 -11.97 -2.15 -8.33
C ALA A 52 -11.82 -0.77 -7.66
N ILE A 53 -11.76 0.29 -8.46
CA ILE A 53 -11.68 1.67 -7.95
C ILE A 53 -12.91 1.98 -7.09
N GLY A 54 -12.68 2.53 -5.89
CA GLY A 54 -13.70 2.81 -4.88
C GLY A 54 -13.95 1.66 -3.90
N ALA A 55 -13.42 0.46 -4.16
CA ALA A 55 -13.51 -0.64 -3.20
C ALA A 55 -12.77 -0.30 -1.90
N THR A 56 -13.38 -0.63 -0.77
CA THR A 56 -12.72 -0.57 0.53
C THR A 56 -12.13 -1.94 0.84
N ILE A 57 -10.82 -1.98 1.04
CA ILE A 57 -10.06 -3.21 1.27
C ILE A 57 -9.37 -3.16 2.64
N PRO A 58 -9.28 -4.29 3.37
CA PRO A 58 -8.46 -4.38 4.57
C PRO A 58 -6.97 -4.35 4.18
N ILE A 59 -6.18 -3.62 4.97
CA ILE A 59 -4.73 -3.51 4.80
C ILE A 59 -4.04 -4.00 6.07
N ARG A 60 -3.04 -4.87 5.90
CA ARG A 60 -2.05 -5.17 6.93
C ARG A 60 -0.65 -4.96 6.36
N ILE A 61 0.19 -4.22 7.07
CA ILE A 61 1.56 -3.92 6.67
C ILE A 61 2.49 -4.45 7.76
N ALA A 62 3.46 -5.27 7.38
CA ALA A 62 4.54 -5.69 8.27
C ALA A 62 5.80 -4.89 7.94
N ALA A 63 6.41 -4.30 8.97
CA ALA A 63 7.66 -3.56 8.84
C ALA A 63 8.66 -3.99 9.91
N ASP A 64 9.92 -4.08 9.51
CA ASP A 64 11.03 -4.21 10.46
C ASP A 64 11.33 -2.83 11.04
N THR A 65 11.54 -2.78 12.34
CA THR A 65 11.86 -1.54 13.07
C THR A 65 13.23 -1.67 13.70
N SER A 66 14.05 -0.63 13.61
CA SER A 66 15.28 -0.52 14.38
C SER A 66 15.12 0.67 15.32
N THR A 67 15.05 0.39 16.62
CA THR A 67 15.00 1.45 17.63
C THR A 67 16.37 1.53 18.31
N PRO A 68 17.08 2.66 18.25
CA PRO A 68 18.34 2.82 18.95
C PRO A 68 18.21 2.46 20.44
N GLY A 69 19.01 1.52 20.91
CA GLY A 69 18.98 1.03 22.29
C GLY A 69 17.95 -0.07 22.58
N ASN A 70 17.09 -0.44 21.63
CA ASN A 70 16.06 -1.47 21.81
C ASN A 70 16.15 -2.64 20.80
N GLY A 71 17.16 -2.65 19.92
CA GLY A 71 17.37 -3.72 18.96
C GLY A 71 16.47 -3.66 17.71
N GLU A 72 16.49 -4.75 16.95
CA GLU A 72 15.61 -4.98 15.82
C GLU A 72 14.28 -5.55 16.31
N GLY A 73 13.18 -5.06 15.78
CA GLY A 73 11.83 -5.53 16.09
C GLY A 73 10.97 -5.60 14.83
N LYS A 74 9.74 -6.07 14.99
CA LYS A 74 8.74 -6.12 13.92
C LYS A 74 7.47 -5.45 14.40
N ILE A 75 6.90 -4.58 13.56
CA ILE A 75 5.59 -3.97 13.78
C ILE A 75 4.62 -4.42 12.70
N LYS A 76 3.38 -4.72 13.11
CA LYS A 76 2.28 -4.93 12.17
C LYS A 76 1.26 -3.83 12.32
N LEU A 77 1.02 -3.12 11.23
CA LEU A 77 -0.02 -2.10 11.12
C LEU A 77 -1.25 -2.70 10.45
N ASN A 78 -2.45 -2.33 10.89
CA ASN A 78 -3.70 -2.75 10.24
C ASN A 78 -4.67 -1.57 10.07
N GLY A 79 -5.57 -1.69 9.11
CA GLY A 79 -6.61 -0.70 8.87
C GLY A 79 -7.36 -1.00 7.58
N ASN A 80 -8.08 0.00 7.08
CA ASN A 80 -8.80 -0.07 5.82
C ASN A 80 -8.30 1.00 4.87
N GLY A 81 -8.41 0.73 3.57
CA GLY A 81 -8.14 1.74 2.56
C GLY A 81 -9.04 1.62 1.35
N ILE A 82 -9.19 2.73 0.65
CA ILE A 82 -10.01 2.88 -0.55
C ILE A 82 -9.09 2.79 -1.76
N VAL A 83 -9.41 1.89 -2.69
CA VAL A 83 -8.68 1.76 -3.95
C VAL A 83 -8.93 3.00 -4.80
N ILE A 84 -7.87 3.75 -5.09
CA ILE A 84 -7.92 4.96 -5.93
C ILE A 84 -7.34 4.73 -7.32
N ARG A 85 -6.64 3.61 -7.52
CA ARG A 85 -6.12 3.15 -8.82
C ARG A 85 -5.92 1.64 -8.80
N SER A 86 -6.24 0.99 -9.91
CA SER A 86 -5.94 -0.42 -10.16
C SER A 86 -5.52 -0.58 -11.62
N GLU A 87 -4.45 -1.31 -11.88
CA GLU A 87 -3.94 -1.55 -13.23
C GLU A 87 -3.39 -2.96 -13.38
N ILE A 88 -3.72 -3.63 -14.49
CA ILE A 88 -3.13 -4.93 -14.83
C ILE A 88 -1.69 -4.69 -15.29
N LYS A 89 -0.74 -5.33 -14.62
CA LYS A 89 0.68 -5.31 -14.97
C LYS A 89 1.02 -6.46 -15.90
N ASN A 90 0.54 -7.66 -15.56
CA ASN A 90 0.88 -8.88 -16.28
C ASN A 90 -0.18 -9.97 -16.07
N VAL A 91 -0.24 -10.93 -16.98
CA VAL A 91 -1.04 -12.15 -16.84
C VAL A 91 -0.09 -13.32 -16.70
N THR A 92 -0.17 -14.04 -15.59
CA THR A 92 0.74 -15.15 -15.26
C THR A 92 -0.01 -16.48 -15.24
N SER A 93 0.70 -17.59 -15.14
CA SER A 93 0.09 -18.91 -14.90
C SER A 93 -0.54 -19.06 -13.51
N HIS A 94 -0.32 -18.11 -12.60
CA HIS A 94 -0.75 -18.14 -11.19
C HIS A 94 -1.77 -17.04 -10.87
N GLY A 95 -2.33 -16.39 -11.88
CA GLY A 95 -3.28 -15.29 -11.76
C GLY A 95 -2.80 -14.01 -12.44
N VAL A 96 -3.54 -12.93 -12.21
CA VAL A 96 -3.25 -11.62 -12.80
C VAL A 96 -2.46 -10.78 -11.81
N GLU A 97 -1.30 -10.30 -12.24
CA GLU A 97 -0.51 -9.35 -11.48
C GLU A 97 -1.09 -7.95 -11.69
N ILE A 98 -1.51 -7.31 -10.60
CA ILE A 98 -2.09 -5.98 -10.62
C ILE A 98 -1.30 -5.04 -9.72
N GLY A 99 -1.16 -3.79 -10.17
CA GLY A 99 -0.67 -2.67 -9.38
C GLY A 99 -1.84 -1.90 -8.80
N VAL A 100 -1.86 -1.69 -7.49
CA VAL A 100 -2.99 -1.08 -6.78
C VAL A 100 -2.49 0.08 -5.93
N ALA A 101 -3.11 1.26 -6.08
CA ALA A 101 -2.90 2.39 -5.18
C ALA A 101 -4.10 2.52 -4.25
N VAL A 102 -3.81 2.60 -2.96
CA VAL A 102 -4.82 2.73 -1.92
C VAL A 102 -4.57 3.97 -1.08
N GLN A 103 -5.63 4.72 -0.82
CA GLN A 103 -5.67 5.76 0.19
C GLN A 103 -6.21 5.18 1.49
N PHE A 104 -5.52 5.39 2.62
CA PHE A 104 -6.02 4.93 3.91
C PHE A 104 -7.29 5.70 4.27
N ALA A 105 -8.34 4.96 4.65
CA ALA A 105 -9.62 5.56 5.03
C ALA A 105 -9.53 6.29 6.38
N GLU A 106 -8.70 5.74 7.27
CA GLU A 106 -8.37 6.27 8.60
C GLU A 106 -6.89 5.96 8.89
N HIS A 107 -6.42 6.34 10.07
CA HIS A 107 -5.07 5.97 10.52
C HIS A 107 -4.94 4.45 10.66
N LEU A 108 -3.78 3.91 10.27
CA LEU A 108 -3.44 2.52 10.56
C LEU A 108 -3.16 2.37 12.06
N ASN A 109 -3.66 1.28 12.64
CA ASN A 109 -3.45 0.94 14.04
C ASN A 109 -2.31 -0.06 14.19
N ILE A 110 -1.57 0.03 15.30
CA ILE A 110 -0.59 -0.98 15.67
C ILE A 110 -1.35 -2.20 16.17
N SER A 111 -1.18 -3.33 15.48
CA SER A 111 -1.86 -4.59 15.78
C SER A 111 -0.98 -5.60 16.49
N ASP A 112 0.34 -5.51 16.30
CA ASP A 112 1.31 -6.42 16.90
C ASP A 112 2.69 -5.75 16.94
N VAL A 113 3.46 -6.03 17.98
CA VAL A 113 4.84 -5.58 18.16
C VAL A 113 5.64 -6.75 18.71
N SER A 114 6.73 -7.10 18.03
CA SER A 114 7.70 -8.10 18.46
C SER A 114 9.06 -7.42 18.64
N ILE A 115 9.72 -7.71 19.75
CA ILE A 115 11.01 -7.15 20.17
C ILE A 115 11.99 -8.30 20.40
#